data_AF-A0A9E3NZB1-F1
#
_entry.id   AF-A0A9E3NZB1-F1
#
_cell.length_a   1.000
_cell.length_b   1.000
_cell.length_c   1.000
_cell.angle_alpha   90.00
_cell.angle_beta   90.00
_cell.angle_gamma   90.00
#
_symmetry.space_group_name_H-M   'P 1'
#
loop_
_entity.id
_entity.type
_entity.pdbx_description
1 polymer ?
#
loop_
_entity_poly.entity_id
_entity_poly.type
_entity_poly.pdbx_seq_one_letter_code
_entity_poly.pdbx_strand_id
1 'polypeptide(L)'
;MTTDTASLTRYLDMFPSWLRTLGEDAGALGPLVSADGNDEVKRYVASGLNYIFKSLDLIPDGIDDLGFCDDAFVIRVAAALACEADPAAKDGVLGRLAEDAKAVEDFLGDDYARLVTYVKGLRKGAARGRTVEDIMTDASARSAFQHEVSAWAGEYQVPSFTRDVKTLIKLKAFLSAKLA
;
A
#
# COMPACT_ATOMS: atom_id res chain seq x y z
N MET A 1 4.38 -24.03 9.84
CA MET A 1 3.73 -24.23 8.53
C MET A 1 4.79 -24.20 7.46
N THR A 2 4.99 -25.31 6.75
CA THR A 2 5.84 -25.37 5.55
C THR A 2 5.12 -24.59 4.46
N THR A 3 5.62 -23.41 4.11
CA THR A 3 5.16 -22.68 2.93
C THR A 3 5.33 -23.58 1.72
N ASP A 4 4.24 -23.99 1.08
CA ASP A 4 4.30 -24.78 -0.14
C ASP A 4 4.91 -23.90 -1.24
N THR A 5 6.15 -24.20 -1.63
CA THR A 5 6.89 -23.49 -2.67
C THR A 5 6.09 -23.39 -3.97
N ALA A 6 5.27 -24.40 -4.31
CA ALA A 6 4.41 -24.38 -5.50
C ALA A 6 3.29 -23.32 -5.39
N SER A 7 2.76 -23.11 -4.18
CA SER A 7 1.75 -22.08 -3.92
C SER A 7 2.29 -20.65 -4.07
N LEU A 8 3.61 -20.45 -3.93
CA LEU A 8 4.24 -19.15 -4.05
C LEU A 8 4.46 -18.69 -5.50
N THR A 9 4.57 -19.62 -6.45
CA THR A 9 4.92 -19.31 -7.85
C THR A 9 3.95 -18.31 -8.50
N ARG A 10 2.66 -18.33 -8.13
CA ARG A 10 1.67 -17.37 -8.64
C ARG A 10 2.01 -15.91 -8.32
N TYR A 11 2.72 -15.65 -7.22
CA TYR A 11 3.10 -14.30 -6.82
C TYR A 11 4.32 -13.76 -7.57
N LEU A 12 5.10 -14.63 -8.22
CA LEU A 12 6.26 -14.24 -9.03
C LEU A 12 5.88 -13.46 -10.30
N ASP A 13 4.63 -13.55 -10.74
CA ASP A 13 4.09 -12.74 -11.83
C ASP A 13 3.21 -11.60 -11.34
N MET A 14 2.45 -11.85 -10.27
CA MET A 14 1.52 -10.90 -9.70
C MET A 14 2.22 -9.69 -9.10
N PHE A 15 3.20 -9.87 -8.20
CA PHE A 15 3.83 -8.73 -7.53
C PHE A 15 4.60 -7.84 -8.52
N PRO A 16 5.39 -8.36 -9.48
CA PRO A 16 5.95 -7.52 -10.53
C PRO A 16 4.91 -6.73 -11.34
N SER A 17 3.71 -7.29 -11.52
CA SER A 17 2.64 -6.56 -12.22
C SER A 17 2.09 -5.40 -11.39
N TRP A 18 2.00 -5.58 -10.07
CA TRP A 18 1.62 -4.52 -9.14
C TRP A 18 2.67 -3.43 -9.04
N LEU A 19 3.96 -3.79 -9.02
CA LEU A 19 5.05 -2.82 -9.05
C LEU A 19 5.04 -2.04 -10.37
N ARG A 20 4.72 -2.68 -11.49
CA ARG A 20 4.59 -1.98 -12.79
C ARG A 20 3.52 -0.88 -12.80
N THR A 21 2.43 -1.06 -12.04
CA THR A 21 1.32 -0.10 -11.99
C THR A 21 1.32 0.78 -10.74
N LEU A 22 2.27 0.61 -9.81
CA LEU A 22 2.22 1.26 -8.50
C LEU A 22 2.14 2.80 -8.59
N GLY A 23 2.93 3.40 -9.48
CA GLY A 23 2.87 4.84 -9.75
C GLY A 23 1.50 5.28 -10.27
N GLU A 24 0.96 4.57 -11.26
CA GLU A 24 -0.38 4.85 -11.83
C GLU A 24 -1.48 4.71 -10.77
N ASP A 25 -1.39 3.67 -9.94
CA ASP A 25 -2.34 3.35 -8.88
C ASP A 25 -2.35 4.45 -7.81
N ALA A 26 -1.17 4.88 -7.35
CA ALA A 26 -1.04 5.97 -6.39
C ALA A 26 -1.56 7.29 -6.98
N GLY A 27 -1.21 7.58 -8.25
CA GLY A 27 -1.70 8.76 -8.97
C GLY A 27 -3.22 8.79 -9.11
N ALA A 28 -3.86 7.64 -9.35
CA ALA A 28 -5.31 7.52 -9.46
C ALA A 28 -6.03 7.60 -8.09
N LEU A 29 -5.38 7.15 -7.01
CA LEU A 29 -5.90 7.29 -5.64
C LEU A 29 -5.81 8.73 -5.10
N GLY A 30 -4.78 9.48 -5.48
CA GLY A 30 -4.51 10.84 -4.98
C GLY A 30 -5.72 11.80 -5.05
N PRO A 31 -6.45 11.89 -6.18
CA PRO A 31 -7.66 12.70 -6.30
C PRO A 31 -8.75 12.35 -5.29
N LEU A 32 -8.86 11.09 -4.86
CA LEU A 32 -9.92 10.63 -3.95
C LEU A 32 -9.84 11.28 -2.58
N VAL A 33 -8.66 11.75 -2.15
CA VAL A 33 -8.48 12.46 -0.86
C VAL A 33 -9.25 13.78 -0.81
N SER A 34 -9.48 14.42 -1.95
CA SER A 34 -10.25 15.67 -2.06
C SER A 34 -11.65 15.46 -2.64
N ALA A 35 -12.03 14.24 -2.98
CA ALA A 35 -13.36 13.95 -3.53
C ALA A 35 -14.45 14.15 -2.47
N ASP A 36 -15.65 14.47 -2.91
CA ASP A 36 -16.84 14.40 -2.06
C ASP A 36 -17.13 12.93 -1.71
N GLY A 37 -17.52 12.67 -0.46
CA GLY A 37 -17.82 11.32 0.00
C GLY A 37 -17.44 11.08 1.45
N ASN A 38 -17.39 9.79 1.81
CA ASN A 38 -17.15 9.32 3.16
C ASN A 38 -15.75 9.72 3.67
N ASP A 39 -15.70 10.31 4.86
CA ASP A 39 -14.44 10.78 5.45
C ASP A 39 -13.48 9.62 5.80
N GLU A 40 -14.01 8.47 6.24
CA GLU A 40 -13.19 7.30 6.57
C GLU A 40 -12.51 6.72 5.33
N VAL A 41 -13.21 6.68 4.18
CA VAL A 41 -12.64 6.27 2.89
C VAL A 41 -11.44 7.14 2.55
N LYS A 42 -11.62 8.47 2.62
CA LYS A 42 -10.55 9.43 2.32
C LYS A 42 -9.37 9.29 3.26
N ARG A 43 -9.62 9.05 4.56
CA ARG A 43 -8.57 8.83 5.56
C ARG A 43 -7.77 7.55 5.30
N TYR A 44 -8.42 6.47 4.88
CA TYR A 44 -7.70 5.25 4.51
C TYR A 44 -6.84 5.47 3.26
N VAL A 45 -7.40 6.08 2.21
CA VAL A 45 -6.64 6.44 1.00
C VAL A 45 -5.46 7.35 1.34
N ALA A 46 -5.69 8.43 2.10
CA ALA A 46 -4.64 9.35 2.53
C ALA A 46 -3.57 8.63 3.36
N SER A 47 -3.95 7.75 4.29
CA SER A 47 -3.00 7.01 5.12
C SER A 47 -2.12 6.04 4.32
N GLY A 48 -2.70 5.34 3.34
CA GLY A 48 -1.96 4.43 2.47
C GLY A 48 -1.01 5.17 1.54
N LEU A 49 -1.45 6.29 0.97
CA LEU A 49 -0.60 7.15 0.13
C LEU A 49 0.48 7.88 0.93
N ASN A 50 0.19 8.32 2.16
CA ASN A 50 1.18 8.96 3.03
C ASN A 50 2.27 7.98 3.47
N TYR A 51 1.99 6.67 3.44
CA TYR A 51 2.96 5.63 3.72
C TYR A 51 4.13 5.63 2.75
N ILE A 52 3.87 5.78 1.45
CA ILE A 52 4.87 5.82 0.37
C ILE A 52 5.96 6.88 0.62
N PHE A 53 5.65 7.91 1.42
CA PHE A 53 6.59 9.00 1.74
C PHE A 53 7.32 8.84 3.06
N LYS A 54 7.10 7.74 3.77
CA LYS A 54 7.71 7.50 5.07
C LYS A 54 9.18 7.14 4.85
N SER A 55 10.03 7.63 5.76
CA SER A 55 11.47 7.36 5.70
C SER A 55 11.87 6.02 6.32
N LEU A 56 10.91 5.32 6.95
CA LEU A 56 11.09 4.06 7.66
C LEU A 56 9.91 3.14 7.34
N ASP A 57 10.03 2.44 6.22
CA ASP A 57 9.08 1.42 5.78
C ASP A 57 9.29 0.09 6.53
N LEU A 58 8.38 -0.87 6.37
CA LEU A 58 8.58 -2.19 6.96
C LEU A 58 9.82 -2.82 6.33
N ILE A 59 10.05 -2.56 5.04
CA ILE A 59 11.26 -2.98 4.33
C ILE A 59 11.91 -1.77 3.67
N PRO A 60 13.15 -1.41 4.02
CA PRO A 60 13.88 -0.37 3.31
C PRO A 60 14.06 -0.73 1.83
N ASP A 61 13.81 0.23 0.93
CA ASP A 61 13.88 0.05 -0.53
C ASP A 61 15.22 -0.50 -1.05
N GLY A 62 16.32 -0.21 -0.36
CA GLY A 62 17.66 -0.71 -0.71
C GLY A 62 17.88 -2.21 -0.49
N ILE A 63 16.90 -2.95 0.06
CA ILE A 63 16.99 -4.40 0.25
C ILE A 63 16.33 -5.12 -0.93
N ASP A 64 17.15 -5.52 -1.92
CA ASP A 64 16.74 -6.37 -3.05
C ASP A 64 15.46 -5.88 -3.78
N ASP A 65 15.19 -4.57 -3.82
CA ASP A 65 13.96 -3.95 -4.38
C ASP A 65 12.64 -4.43 -3.71
N LEU A 66 12.73 -5.07 -2.54
CA LEU A 66 11.59 -5.62 -1.80
C LEU A 66 10.73 -4.55 -1.11
N GLY A 67 11.30 -3.36 -0.84
CA GLY A 67 10.60 -2.25 -0.18
C GLY A 67 9.35 -1.81 -0.92
N PHE A 68 9.41 -1.74 -2.25
CA PHE A 68 8.25 -1.39 -3.07
C PHE A 68 7.09 -2.42 -3.00
N CYS A 69 7.36 -3.67 -2.62
CA CYS A 69 6.28 -4.64 -2.39
C CYS A 69 5.47 -4.30 -1.14
N ASP A 70 6.11 -3.70 -0.14
CA ASP A 70 5.45 -3.25 1.08
C ASP A 70 4.46 -2.13 0.77
N ASP A 71 4.89 -1.10 0.04
CA ASP A 71 4.00 -0.04 -0.45
C ASP A 71 2.80 -0.60 -1.21
N ALA A 72 3.07 -1.52 -2.16
CA ALA A 72 2.04 -2.15 -2.96
C ALA A 72 1.02 -2.93 -2.09
N PHE A 73 1.46 -3.54 -0.99
CA PHE A 73 0.59 -4.24 -0.06
C PHE A 73 -0.21 -3.25 0.80
N VAL A 74 0.45 -2.23 1.34
CA VAL A 74 -0.17 -1.22 2.19
C VAL A 74 -1.29 -0.49 1.46
N ILE A 75 -1.09 -0.08 0.20
CA ILE A 75 -2.16 0.61 -0.55
C ILE A 75 -3.36 -0.30 -0.84
N ARG A 76 -3.14 -1.60 -1.04
CA ARG A 76 -4.21 -2.59 -1.28
C ARG A 76 -5.00 -2.85 -0.01
N VAL A 77 -4.32 -3.03 1.12
CA VAL A 77 -4.97 -3.19 2.41
C VAL A 77 -5.71 -1.91 2.83
N ALA A 78 -5.15 -0.73 2.57
CA ALA A 78 -5.82 0.54 2.80
C ALA A 78 -7.09 0.67 1.93
N ALA A 79 -7.02 0.26 0.65
CA ALA A 79 -8.19 0.25 -0.23
C ALA A 79 -9.28 -0.73 0.24
N ALA A 80 -8.89 -1.91 0.72
CA ALA A 80 -9.83 -2.87 1.30
C ALA A 80 -10.53 -2.31 2.54
N LEU A 81 -9.77 -1.69 3.45
CA LEU A 81 -10.32 -1.03 4.64
C LEU A 81 -11.23 0.15 4.30
N ALA A 82 -10.92 0.90 3.24
CA ALA A 82 -11.78 1.95 2.73
C ALA A 82 -13.13 1.38 2.23
N CYS A 83 -13.09 0.29 1.46
CA CYS A 83 -14.30 -0.39 0.97
C CYS A 83 -15.07 -1.10 2.09
N GLU A 84 -14.42 -1.52 3.18
CA GLU A 84 -15.10 -2.02 4.38
C GLU A 84 -15.83 -0.89 5.12
N ALA A 85 -15.22 0.29 5.20
CA ALA A 85 -15.82 1.47 5.85
C ALA A 85 -17.02 2.00 5.05
N ASP A 86 -16.97 1.90 3.73
CA ASP A 86 -18.07 2.22 2.84
C ASP A 86 -18.08 1.29 1.61
N PRO A 87 -18.94 0.26 1.59
CA PRO A 87 -19.06 -0.64 0.45
C PRO A 87 -19.44 0.06 -0.86
N ALA A 88 -20.09 1.23 -0.80
CA ALA A 88 -20.45 1.99 -2.00
C ALA A 88 -19.24 2.68 -2.65
N ALA A 89 -18.13 2.83 -1.93
CA ALA A 89 -16.88 3.37 -2.46
C ALA A 89 -16.11 2.35 -3.34
N LYS A 90 -16.57 1.09 -3.40
CA LYS A 90 -15.93 0.03 -4.18
C LYS A 90 -16.17 0.22 -5.69
N ASP A 91 -15.44 1.15 -6.28
CA ASP A 91 -15.45 1.47 -7.71
C ASP A 91 -14.04 1.80 -8.21
N GLY A 92 -13.83 1.68 -9.52
CA GLY A 92 -12.59 2.04 -10.21
C GLY A 92 -11.31 1.47 -9.57
N VAL A 93 -10.30 2.33 -9.40
CA VAL A 93 -9.01 1.94 -8.83
C VAL A 93 -9.12 1.46 -7.38
N LEU A 94 -9.99 2.08 -6.57
CA LEU A 94 -10.15 1.72 -5.17
C LEU A 94 -10.74 0.32 -5.04
N GLY A 95 -11.78 0.01 -5.81
CA GLY A 95 -12.40 -1.31 -5.83
C GLY A 95 -11.44 -2.41 -6.31
N ARG A 96 -10.68 -2.15 -7.39
CA ARG A 96 -9.70 -3.09 -7.92
C ARG A 96 -8.59 -3.40 -6.90
N LEU A 97 -8.02 -2.38 -6.26
CA LEU A 97 -6.96 -2.57 -5.26
C LEU A 97 -7.47 -3.26 -3.99
N ALA A 98 -8.72 -2.98 -3.59
CA ALA A 98 -9.37 -3.70 -2.50
C ALA A 98 -9.53 -5.20 -2.80
N GLU A 99 -9.83 -5.57 -4.05
CA GLU A 99 -9.91 -6.98 -4.46
C GLU A 99 -8.53 -7.66 -4.46
N ASP A 100 -7.49 -6.96 -4.92
CA ASP A 100 -6.11 -7.45 -4.89
C ASP A 100 -5.62 -7.73 -3.46
N ALA A 101 -6.18 -7.08 -2.43
CA ALA A 101 -5.80 -7.30 -1.03
C ALA A 101 -6.01 -8.75 -0.59
N LYS A 102 -6.92 -9.50 -1.23
CA LYS A 102 -7.09 -10.93 -0.97
C LYS A 102 -5.84 -11.75 -1.31
N ALA A 103 -5.10 -11.37 -2.35
CA ALA A 103 -3.84 -12.03 -2.66
C ALA A 103 -2.73 -11.69 -1.64
N VAL A 104 -2.79 -10.52 -1.00
CA VAL A 104 -1.91 -10.17 0.13
C VAL A 104 -2.24 -11.03 1.35
N GLU A 105 -3.53 -11.20 1.66
CA GLU A 105 -4.01 -12.10 2.71
C GLU A 105 -3.52 -13.53 2.49
N ASP A 106 -3.76 -14.08 1.29
CA ASP A 106 -3.35 -15.44 0.95
C ASP A 106 -1.81 -15.62 1.00
N PHE A 107 -1.04 -14.58 0.66
CA PHE A 107 0.42 -14.63 0.70
C PHE A 107 0.96 -14.62 2.13
N LEU A 108 0.44 -13.72 2.98
CA LEU A 108 0.91 -13.55 4.35
C LEU A 108 0.38 -14.63 5.29
N GLY A 109 -0.85 -15.11 5.09
CA GLY A 109 -1.50 -16.04 6.01
C GLY A 109 -1.70 -15.40 7.38
N ASP A 110 -1.23 -16.06 8.44
CA ASP A 110 -1.42 -15.60 9.83
C ASP A 110 -0.88 -14.19 10.12
N ASP A 111 0.12 -13.72 9.36
CA ASP A 111 0.68 -12.38 9.52
C ASP A 111 -0.20 -11.27 8.90
N TYR A 112 -1.21 -11.61 8.08
CA TYR A 112 -2.08 -10.63 7.42
C TYR A 112 -2.83 -9.76 8.44
N ALA A 113 -3.36 -10.35 9.52
CA ALA A 113 -4.07 -9.60 10.55
C ALA A 113 -3.18 -8.54 11.22
N ARG A 114 -1.87 -8.79 11.30
CA ARG A 114 -0.88 -7.84 11.82
C ARG A 114 -0.65 -6.70 10.84
N LEU A 115 -0.55 -7.00 9.54
CA LEU A 115 -0.50 -5.97 8.50
C LEU A 115 -1.76 -5.09 8.51
N VAL A 116 -2.94 -5.67 8.62
CA VAL A 116 -4.21 -4.92 8.75
C VAL A 116 -4.18 -3.99 9.97
N THR A 117 -3.70 -4.49 11.11
CA THR A 117 -3.56 -3.69 12.34
C THR A 117 -2.58 -2.53 12.14
N TYR A 118 -1.44 -2.80 11.49
CA TYR A 118 -0.46 -1.81 11.12
C TYR A 118 -1.07 -0.70 10.25
N VAL A 119 -1.75 -1.07 9.16
CA VAL A 119 -2.37 -0.13 8.21
C VAL A 119 -3.46 0.71 8.89
N LYS A 120 -4.29 0.11 9.76
CA LYS A 120 -5.25 0.88 10.59
C LYS A 120 -4.56 1.93 11.46
N GLY A 121 -3.36 1.62 11.95
CA GLY A 121 -2.51 2.50 12.76
C GLY A 121 -1.88 3.65 11.98
N LEU A 122 -1.67 3.51 10.66
CA LEU A 122 -1.04 4.55 9.82
C LEU A 122 -1.80 5.88 9.83
N ARG A 123 -3.10 5.86 10.12
CA ARG A 123 -3.93 7.07 10.30
C ARG A 123 -3.45 8.00 11.42
N LYS A 124 -2.67 7.47 12.37
CA LYS A 124 -2.05 8.23 13.47
C LYS A 124 -0.60 8.63 13.18
N GLY A 125 -0.03 8.13 12.09
CA GLY A 125 1.34 8.37 11.70
C GLY A 125 1.53 9.71 11.00
N ALA A 126 2.77 10.17 10.96
CA ALA A 126 3.21 11.30 10.16
C ALA A 126 4.27 10.87 9.16
N ALA A 127 4.23 11.46 7.96
CA ALA A 127 5.29 11.38 6.96
C ALA A 127 5.51 12.77 6.39
N ARG A 128 6.77 13.12 6.07
CA ARG A 128 7.16 14.47 5.61
C ARG A 128 6.61 15.62 6.48
N GLY A 129 6.54 15.41 7.79
CA GLY A 129 6.08 16.41 8.75
C GLY A 129 4.57 16.63 8.80
N ARG A 130 3.75 15.82 8.13
CA ARG A 130 2.28 15.89 8.15
C ARG A 130 1.62 14.59 8.57
N THR A 131 0.57 14.72 9.36
CA THR A 131 -0.34 13.63 9.74
C THR A 131 -1.47 13.49 8.73
N VAL A 132 -2.21 12.38 8.80
CA VAL A 132 -3.46 12.24 8.04
C VAL A 132 -4.48 13.30 8.46
N GLU A 133 -4.50 13.70 9.73
CA GLU A 133 -5.41 14.75 10.19
C GLU A 133 -5.11 16.10 9.53
N ASP A 134 -3.82 16.44 9.37
CA ASP A 134 -3.42 17.67 8.67
C ASP A 134 -3.89 17.63 7.20
N ILE A 135 -3.71 16.49 6.51
CA ILE A 135 -4.17 16.29 5.13
C ILE A 135 -5.70 16.46 5.03
N MET A 136 -6.44 15.97 6.02
CA MET A 136 -7.90 16.03 6.00
C MET A 136 -8.46 17.41 6.38
N THR A 137 -7.81 18.16 7.27
CA THR A 137 -8.37 19.40 7.83
C THR A 137 -7.77 20.68 7.25
N ASP A 138 -6.55 20.65 6.72
CA ASP A 138 -5.89 21.80 6.10
C ASP A 138 -5.88 21.66 4.56
N ALA A 139 -6.57 22.58 3.87
CA ALA A 139 -6.64 22.61 2.41
C ALA A 139 -5.26 22.81 1.74
N SER A 140 -4.36 23.55 2.37
CA SER A 140 -2.99 23.74 1.88
C SER A 140 -2.19 22.44 1.99
N ALA A 141 -2.26 21.78 3.16
CA ALA A 141 -1.60 20.49 3.38
C ALA A 141 -2.13 19.41 2.41
N ARG A 142 -3.45 19.40 2.17
CA ARG A 142 -4.10 18.49 1.21
C ARG A 142 -3.63 18.74 -0.22
N SER A 143 -3.60 20.00 -0.65
CA SER A 143 -3.14 20.37 -1.99
C SER A 143 -1.67 19.97 -2.20
N ALA A 144 -0.80 20.29 -1.24
CA ALA A 144 0.61 19.88 -1.28
C ALA A 144 0.75 18.36 -1.34
N PHE A 145 -0.02 17.63 -0.54
CA PHE A 145 -0.05 16.16 -0.57
C PHE A 145 -0.43 15.62 -1.95
N GLN A 146 -1.49 16.14 -2.57
CA GLN A 146 -1.93 15.70 -3.90
C GLN A 146 -0.89 16.00 -4.98
N HIS A 147 -0.25 17.17 -4.92
CA HIS A 147 0.84 17.51 -5.83
C HIS A 147 2.04 16.57 -5.67
N GLU A 148 2.41 16.23 -4.44
CA GLU A 148 3.50 15.28 -4.17
C GLU A 148 3.17 13.87 -4.64
N VAL A 149 1.95 13.38 -4.40
CA VAL A 149 1.50 12.07 -4.94
C VAL A 149 1.54 12.07 -6.45
N SER A 150 1.04 13.12 -7.10
CA SER A 150 1.08 13.23 -8.56
C SER A 150 2.50 13.30 -9.12
N ALA A 151 3.40 14.04 -8.46
CA ALA A 151 4.79 14.14 -8.88
C ALA A 151 5.52 12.80 -8.71
N TRP A 152 5.37 12.17 -7.54
CA TRP A 152 5.94 10.84 -7.27
C TRP A 152 5.44 9.80 -8.26
N ALA A 153 4.12 9.79 -8.55
CA ALA A 153 3.53 8.89 -9.53
C ALA A 153 4.11 9.08 -10.94
N GLY A 154 4.33 10.33 -11.36
CA GLY A 154 4.90 10.65 -12.68
C GLY A 154 6.40 10.34 -12.81
N GLU A 155 7.12 10.34 -11.70
CA GLU A 155 8.57 10.05 -11.66
C GLU A 155 8.87 8.59 -11.27
N TYR A 156 7.85 7.83 -10.84
CA TYR A 156 7.99 6.47 -10.36
C TYR A 156 8.69 5.58 -11.38
N GLN A 157 9.83 5.02 -10.96
CA GLN A 157 10.58 4.06 -11.76
C GLN A 157 10.27 2.66 -11.27
N VAL A 158 9.82 1.80 -12.19
CA VAL A 158 9.50 0.40 -11.87
C VAL A 158 10.78 -0.30 -11.41
N PRO A 159 10.83 -0.86 -10.19
CA PRO A 159 12.01 -1.52 -9.68
C PRO A 159 12.25 -2.88 -10.34
N SER A 160 13.47 -3.41 -10.20
CA SER A 160 13.84 -4.69 -10.77
C SER A 160 13.44 -5.85 -9.85
N PHE A 161 12.25 -6.42 -10.04
CA PHE A 161 11.83 -7.56 -9.23
C PHE A 161 12.45 -8.88 -9.71
N THR A 162 13.29 -9.50 -8.87
CA THR A 162 13.87 -10.82 -9.16
C THR A 162 12.82 -11.92 -9.00
N ARG A 163 12.45 -12.55 -10.12
CA ARG A 163 11.49 -13.67 -10.20
C ARG A 163 12.07 -15.00 -9.68
N ASP A 164 12.33 -15.07 -8.38
CA ASP A 164 12.78 -16.27 -7.66
C ASP A 164 11.89 -16.49 -6.42
N VAL A 165 11.51 -17.73 -6.15
CA VAL A 165 10.75 -18.08 -4.93
C VAL A 165 11.51 -17.67 -3.66
N LYS A 166 12.84 -17.67 -3.67
CA LYS A 166 13.66 -17.17 -2.56
C LYS A 166 13.38 -15.70 -2.26
N THR A 167 13.10 -14.88 -3.27
CA THR A 167 12.70 -13.47 -3.12
C THR A 167 11.40 -13.37 -2.30
N LEU A 168 10.42 -14.22 -2.61
CA LEU A 168 9.14 -14.26 -1.88
C LEU A 168 9.28 -14.76 -0.45
N ILE A 169 10.14 -15.76 -0.21
CA ILE A 169 10.43 -16.26 1.14
C ILE A 169 11.09 -15.16 1.97
N LYS A 170 12.06 -14.43 1.40
CA LYS A 170 12.70 -13.27 2.06
C LYS A 170 11.66 -12.19 2.39
N LEU A 171 10.84 -11.78 1.42
CA LEU A 171 9.78 -10.79 1.61
C LEU A 171 8.88 -11.16 2.79
N LYS A 172 8.39 -12.41 2.81
CA LYS A 172 7.54 -12.90 3.91
C LYS A 172 8.27 -12.88 5.25
N ALA A 173 9.52 -13.30 5.30
CA ALA A 173 10.31 -13.30 6.53
C ALA A 173 10.54 -11.88 7.08
N PHE A 174 10.84 -10.91 6.21
CA PHE A 174 10.99 -9.52 6.60
C PHE A 174 9.70 -8.93 7.16
N LEU A 175 8.57 -9.11 6.46
CA LEU A 175 7.26 -8.64 6.93
C LEU A 175 6.89 -9.26 8.27
N SER A 176 7.08 -10.59 8.42
CA SER A 176 6.81 -11.28 9.69
C SER A 176 7.64 -10.72 10.85
N ALA A 177 8.93 -10.43 10.63
CA ALA A 177 9.81 -9.86 11.65
C ALA A 177 9.46 -8.41 12.00
N LYS A 178 8.90 -7.64 11.06
CA LYS A 178 8.60 -6.21 11.22
C LYS A 178 7.21 -5.94 11.76
N LEU A 179 6.29 -6.86 11.53
CA LEU A 179 4.92 -6.84 12.05
C LEU A 179 4.80 -7.54 13.42
N ALA A 180 5.91 -8.05 13.98
CA ALA A 180 5.96 -8.74 15.27
C ALA A 180 5.83 -7.79 16.48
#